data_AF-A0ABC8JUH0-F1
#
_entry.id   AF-A0ABC8JUH0-F1
#
_cell.length_a   1.000
_cell.length_b   1.000
_cell.length_c   1.000
_cell.angle_alpha   90.00
_cell.angle_beta   90.00
_cell.angle_gamma   90.00
#
_symmetry.space_group_name_H-M   'P 1'
#
loop_
_entity.id
_entity.type
_entity.pdbx_description
1 polymer ?
#
loop_
_entity_poly.entity_id
_entity_poly.type
_entity_poly.pdbx_seq_one_letter_code
_entity_poly.pdbx_strand_id
1 'polypeptide(L)'
;MDKGWCYFSRSKCTKKLQRTVSYFTCVSCNNTTAVGVLRYRVEVSVAADTDEGLFVAFNGSMRKLHNIRAYETGHLLVRSSIIHLVSDLMSNVFKPYAGE
;
A
#
# COMPACT_ATOMS: atom_id res chain seq x y z
N MET A 1 -10.61 -7.54 -8.95
CA MET A 1 -9.69 -6.45 -8.52
C MET A 1 -8.45 -7.13 -7.99
N ASP A 2 -7.28 -6.90 -8.58
CA ASP A 2 -6.08 -7.68 -8.28
C ASP A 2 -5.64 -7.53 -6.82
N LYS A 3 -5.45 -8.66 -6.13
CA LYS A 3 -5.04 -8.75 -4.71
C LYS A 3 -3.55 -8.41 -4.55
N GLY A 4 -3.21 -7.13 -4.61
CA GLY A 4 -1.83 -6.64 -4.46
C GLY A 4 -1.69 -5.56 -3.39
N TRP A 5 -0.53 -5.54 -2.71
CA TRP A 5 -0.17 -4.55 -1.68
C TRP A 5 0.10 -3.15 -2.25
N CYS A 6 0.20 -3.02 -3.57
CA CYS A 6 0.40 -1.76 -4.27
C CYS A 6 -0.29 -1.72 -5.64
N TYR A 7 -0.34 -0.53 -6.22
CA TYR A 7 -0.84 -0.30 -7.57
C TYR A 7 -0.12 0.88 -8.23
N PHE A 8 -0.07 0.88 -9.56
CA PHE A 8 0.42 2.02 -10.34
C PHE A 8 -0.68 3.08 -10.50
N SER A 9 -0.30 4.34 -10.34
CA SER A 9 -1.21 5.48 -10.38
C SER A 9 -0.48 6.73 -10.90
N ARG A 10 -1.20 7.71 -11.45
CA ARG A 10 -0.55 8.91 -12.00
C ARG A 10 -0.02 9.83 -10.88
N SER A 11 1.08 10.53 -11.09
CA SER A 11 1.61 11.48 -10.08
C SER A 11 0.55 12.51 -9.62
N LYS A 12 -0.16 13.13 -10.56
CA LYS A 12 -1.21 14.15 -10.31
C LYS A 12 -2.62 13.57 -10.05
N CYS A 13 -2.81 12.25 -10.16
CA CYS A 13 -4.12 11.61 -9.99
C CYS A 13 -3.99 10.27 -9.26
N THR A 14 -4.74 10.07 -8.19
CA THR A 14 -4.63 8.88 -7.31
C THR A 14 -5.29 7.61 -7.87
N LYS A 15 -5.92 7.70 -9.04
CA LYS A 15 -6.61 6.58 -9.69
C LYS A 15 -5.62 5.57 -10.27
N LYS A 16 -5.98 4.29 -10.20
CA LYS A 16 -5.20 3.17 -10.74
C LYS A 16 -5.06 3.35 -12.26
N LEU A 17 -3.83 3.22 -12.76
CA LEU A 17 -3.57 3.21 -14.19
C LEU A 17 -3.99 1.86 -14.78
N GLN A 18 -4.54 1.88 -15.99
CA GLN A 18 -4.71 0.68 -16.78
C GLN A 18 -3.40 0.41 -17.52
N ARG A 19 -2.98 -0.86 -17.50
CA ARG A 19 -1.78 -1.32 -18.18
C ARG A 19 -2.16 -1.89 -19.54
N THR A 20 -1.56 -1.36 -20.60
CA THR A 20 -1.52 -1.99 -21.93
C THR A 20 -0.18 -2.72 -22.08
N VAL A 21 0.09 -3.32 -23.24
CA VAL A 21 1.32 -4.09 -23.52
C VAL A 21 2.59 -3.27 -23.24
N SER A 22 2.64 -2.01 -23.67
CA SER A 22 3.86 -1.18 -23.63
C SER A 22 3.70 0.18 -22.94
N TYR A 23 2.50 0.54 -22.47
CA TYR A 23 2.25 1.83 -21.84
C TYR A 23 1.14 1.76 -20.79
N PHE A 24 1.02 2.83 -20.00
CA PHE A 24 -0.04 3.01 -19.03
C PHE A 24 -1.00 4.12 -19.44
N THR A 25 -2.29 3.90 -19.20
CA THR A 25 -3.34 4.90 -19.42
C THR A 25 -4.01 5.28 -18.12
N CYS A 26 -4.35 6.57 -18.00
CA CYS A 26 -5.20 7.08 -16.94
C CYS A 26 -6.56 7.46 -17.54
N VAL A 27 -7.53 6.54 -17.44
CA VAL A 27 -8.88 6.75 -17.95
C VAL A 27 -9.51 8.01 -17.35
N SER A 28 -9.38 8.20 -16.03
CA SER A 28 -9.96 9.35 -15.33
C SER A 28 -9.40 10.70 -15.78
N CYS A 29 -8.21 10.74 -16.38
CA CYS A 29 -7.61 11.97 -16.89
C CYS A 29 -7.55 12.03 -18.42
N ASN A 30 -8.14 11.06 -19.11
CA ASN A 30 -8.01 10.86 -20.56
C ASN A 30 -6.57 11.00 -21.06
N ASN A 31 -5.62 10.35 -20.38
CA ASN A 31 -4.20 10.42 -20.71
C ASN A 31 -3.65 9.03 -21.07
N THR A 32 -3.18 8.88 -22.30
CA THR A 32 -2.75 7.59 -22.88
C THR A 32 -1.29 7.25 -22.63
N THR A 33 -0.49 8.19 -22.14
CA THR A 33 0.96 8.02 -21.90
C THR A 33 1.30 8.41 -20.46
N ALA A 34 0.53 7.88 -19.52
CA ALA A 34 0.64 8.26 -18.12
C ALA A 34 1.90 7.63 -17.50
N VAL A 35 2.75 8.46 -16.91
CA VAL A 35 3.85 7.95 -16.07
C VAL A 35 3.29 7.45 -14.74
N GLY A 36 3.55 6.17 -14.45
CA GLY A 36 3.10 5.49 -13.25
C GLY A 36 4.00 5.73 -12.05
N VAL A 37 3.40 6.04 -10.92
CA VAL A 37 4.01 6.04 -9.59
C VAL A 37 3.38 4.91 -8.77
N LEU A 38 4.21 4.14 -8.08
CA LEU A 38 3.76 3.07 -7.20
C LEU A 38 3.15 3.64 -5.91
N ARG A 39 1.97 3.16 -5.53
CA ARG A 39 1.25 3.58 -4.30
C ARG A 39 0.77 2.36 -3.51
N TYR A 40 0.75 2.47 -2.18
CA TYR A 40 0.26 1.39 -1.31
C TYR A 40 -1.25 1.18 -1.39
N ARG A 41 -1.65 -0.09 -1.28
CA ARG A 41 -3.00 -0.60 -0.99
C ARG A 41 -2.82 -1.89 -0.17
N VAL A 42 -2.46 -1.75 1.09
CA VAL A 42 -2.19 -2.90 1.97
C VAL A 42 -3.49 -3.31 2.64
N GLU A 43 -3.88 -4.57 2.49
CA GLU A 43 -4.95 -5.16 3.29
C GLU A 43 -4.37 -5.54 4.66
N VAL A 44 -5.02 -5.06 5.73
CA VAL A 44 -4.58 -5.24 7.11
C VAL A 44 -5.73 -5.86 7.88
N SER A 45 -5.53 -7.07 8.41
CA SER A 45 -6.47 -7.65 9.37
C SER A 45 -6.07 -7.20 10.77
N VAL A 46 -7.06 -6.76 11.53
CA VAL A 46 -6.92 -6.32 12.91
C VAL A 46 -7.86 -7.17 13.73
N ALA A 47 -7.31 -8.00 14.62
CA ALA A 47 -8.08 -8.77 15.58
C ALA A 47 -7.94 -8.17 16.97
N ALA A 48 -9.05 -8.07 17.69
CA ALA A 48 -9.10 -7.87 19.12
C ALA A 48 -9.66 -9.14 19.79
N ASP A 49 -9.80 -9.13 21.11
CA ASP A 49 -10.13 -10.33 21.89
C ASP A 49 -11.47 -10.97 21.49
N THR A 50 -12.39 -10.20 20.90
CA THR A 50 -13.74 -10.65 20.56
C THR A 50 -14.12 -10.52 19.09
N ASP A 51 -13.38 -9.75 18.31
CA ASP A 51 -13.74 -9.38 16.94
C ASP A 51 -12.53 -9.19 16.02
N GLU A 52 -12.76 -9.35 14.72
CA GLU A 52 -11.75 -9.13 13.68
C GLU A 52 -12.32 -8.20 12.60
N GLY A 53 -11.52 -7.22 12.19
CA GLY A 53 -11.84 -6.26 11.14
C GLY A 53 -10.78 -6.25 10.05
N LEU A 54 -11.21 -6.25 8.78
CA LEU A 54 -10.34 -6.09 7.63
C LEU A 54 -10.36 -4.65 7.13
N PHE A 55 -9.19 -4.03 7.06
CA PHE A 55 -9.00 -2.65 6.61
C PHE A 55 -8.09 -2.58 5.40
N VAL A 56 -8.16 -1.47 4.65
CA VAL A 56 -7.23 -1.19 3.54
C VAL A 56 -6.47 0.11 3.82
N ALA A 57 -5.17 -0.02 4.05
CA ALA A 57 -4.26 1.09 4.25
C ALA A 57 -3.72 1.59 2.90
N PHE A 58 -4.08 2.82 2.54
CA PHE A 58 -3.60 3.48 1.33
C PHE A 58 -2.32 4.27 1.56
N ASN A 59 -1.73 4.76 0.46
CA ASN A 59 -0.43 5.42 0.43
C ASN A 59 -0.19 6.51 1.48
N GLY A 60 -1.21 7.32 1.81
CA GLY A 60 -1.09 8.34 2.86
C GLY A 60 -0.84 7.72 4.23
N SER A 61 -1.63 6.71 4.61
CA SER A 61 -1.54 6.02 5.90
C SER A 61 -0.22 5.26 6.04
N MET A 62 0.16 4.49 5.03
CA MET A 62 1.42 3.71 5.05
C MET A 62 2.65 4.62 5.16
N ARG A 63 2.65 5.76 4.44
CA ARG A 63 3.75 6.73 4.56
C ARG A 63 3.84 7.37 5.93
N LYS A 64 2.71 7.64 6.60
CA LYS A 64 2.71 8.10 8.00
C LYS A 64 3.28 7.04 8.94
N LEU A 65 3.07 5.77 8.60
CA LEU A 65 3.41 4.63 9.44
C LEU A 65 4.90 4.38 9.56
N HIS A 66 5.59 4.35 8.42
CA HIS A 66 6.98 3.91 8.37
C HIS A 66 7.87 4.83 7.52
N ASN A 67 7.31 5.91 6.95
CA ASN A 67 8.04 6.92 6.15
C ASN A 67 8.84 6.37 4.94
N ILE A 68 8.49 5.18 4.43
CA ILE A 68 9.10 4.58 3.23
C ILE A 68 8.13 4.75 2.06
N ARG A 69 8.64 4.91 0.84
CA ARG A 69 7.81 4.98 -0.38
C ARG A 69 7.53 3.57 -0.88
N ALA A 70 6.37 3.37 -1.51
CA ALA A 70 5.95 2.05 -2.00
C ALA A 70 7.01 1.35 -2.86
N TYR A 71 7.70 2.09 -3.74
CA TYR A 71 8.74 1.50 -4.59
C TYR A 71 9.97 1.04 -3.79
N GLU A 72 10.33 1.75 -2.71
CA GLU A 72 11.44 1.37 -1.83
C GLU A 72 11.08 0.09 -1.07
N THR A 73 9.85 0.00 -0.57
CA THR A 73 9.33 -1.26 0.02
C THR A 73 9.36 -2.40 -1.00
N GLY A 74 8.99 -2.15 -2.26
CA GLY A 74 9.08 -3.16 -3.32
C GLY A 74 10.51 -3.69 -3.51
N HIS A 75 11.51 -2.81 -3.52
CA HIS A 75 12.92 -3.22 -3.61
C HIS A 75 13.40 -3.99 -2.38
N LEU A 76 12.94 -3.61 -1.19
CA LEU A 76 13.29 -4.31 0.04
C LEU A 76 12.64 -5.70 0.10
N LEU A 77 11.40 -5.84 -0.40
CA LEU A 77 10.64 -7.11 -0.36
C LEU A 77 11.31 -8.16 -1.25
N VAL A 78 11.85 -7.74 -2.40
CA VAL A 78 12.60 -8.60 -3.33
C VAL A 78 13.93 -9.07 -2.72
N ARG A 79 14.48 -8.34 -1.75
CA ARG A 79 15.78 -8.64 -1.10
C ARG A 79 15.67 -9.47 0.18
N SER A 80 14.47 -9.95 0.53
CA SER A 80 14.24 -10.97 1.58
C SER A 80 14.64 -10.60 3.02
N SER A 81 14.66 -9.32 3.41
CA SER A 81 14.97 -8.90 4.80
C SER A 81 13.75 -8.45 5.63
N ILE A 82 12.52 -8.56 5.11
CA ILE A 82 11.33 -7.89 5.70
C ILE A 82 10.37 -8.81 6.48
N ILE A 83 10.77 -10.02 6.87
CA ILE A 83 9.97 -10.69 7.93
C ILE A 83 9.97 -9.82 9.20
N HIS A 84 11.04 -9.04 9.41
CA HIS A 84 11.17 -8.12 10.53
C HIS A 84 10.39 -6.79 10.40
N LEU A 85 10.34 -6.09 9.24
CA LEU A 85 9.53 -4.85 9.21
C LEU A 85 8.04 -5.10 9.27
N VAL A 86 7.51 -6.23 8.77
CA VAL A 86 6.08 -6.52 8.96
C VAL A 86 5.79 -6.72 10.45
N SER A 87 6.67 -7.41 11.18
CA SER A 87 6.58 -7.56 12.64
C SER A 87 6.65 -6.19 13.34
N ASP A 88 7.69 -5.39 13.08
CA ASP A 88 7.87 -4.07 13.71
C ASP A 88 6.74 -3.09 13.36
N LEU A 89 6.18 -3.17 12.15
CA LEU A 89 5.06 -2.35 11.71
C LEU A 89 3.77 -2.74 12.46
N MET A 90 3.53 -4.03 12.69
CA MET A 90 2.36 -4.48 13.45
C MET A 90 2.54 -4.16 14.95
N SER A 91 3.75 -4.27 15.49
CA SER A 91 4.04 -3.99 16.91
C SER A 91 3.98 -2.51 17.29
N ASN A 92 4.32 -1.58 16.38
CA ASN A 92 4.37 -0.14 16.70
C ASN A 92 3.05 0.61 16.42
N VAL A 93 2.13 0.01 15.67
CA VAL A 93 0.94 0.70 15.12
C VAL A 93 -0.30 0.40 15.94
N PHE A 94 -0.40 -0.81 16.46
CA PHE A 94 -1.48 -1.23 17.33
C PHE A 94 -0.93 -1.40 18.73
N LYS A 95 -0.88 -0.29 19.49
CA LYS A 95 -0.83 -0.44 20.95
C LYS A 95 -2.13 -1.13 21.36
N PRO A 96 -2.10 -2.21 22.17
CA PRO A 96 -3.33 -2.76 22.72
C PRO A 96 -4.04 -1.62 23.44
N TYR A 97 -5.32 -1.39 23.11
CA TYR A 97 -6.17 -0.54 23.93
C TYR A 97 -6.25 -1.22 25.30
N ALA A 98 -5.47 -0.73 26.27
CA ALA A 98 -5.66 -1.05 27.67
C ALA A 98 -6.90 -0.26 28.11
N GLY A 99 -8.08 -0.87 28.00
CA GLY A 99 -9.28 -0.34 28.61
C GLY A 99 -9.12 -0.39 30.13
N GLU A 100 -9.42 0.73 30.80
CA GLU A 100 -9.71 0.79 32.22
C GLU A 100 -11.07 0.14 32.53
#